data_AF-A0A947NN97-F1
#
_entry.id   AF-A0A947NN97-F1
#
_cell.length_a   1.000
_cell.length_b   1.000
_cell.length_c   1.000
_cell.angle_alpha   90.00
_cell.angle_beta   90.00
_cell.angle_gamma   90.00
#
_symmetry.space_group_name_H-M   'P 1'
#
loop_
_entity.id
_entity.type
_entity.pdbx_description
1 polymer ?
#
loop_
_entity_poly.entity_id
_entity_poly.type
_entity_poly.pdbx_seq_one_letter_code
_entity_poly.pdbx_strand_id
1 'polypeptide(L)'
;MQIIVENDQIIIELVGSEKICSCRRRLKIQIKHIISVKIGLPEARLEMPMLATSIPGVIKAGTYLTRNGKEFWFVKPDKKQYLTIELHQEAPFRRLVLGLDEGEDAFLQQLGFKISVPVEVDK
;
A
#
# COMPACT_ATOMS: atom_id res chain seq x y z
N MET A 1 -10.56 4.44 0.55
CA MET A 1 -9.40 4.81 -0.31
C MET A 1 -9.82 4.73 -1.78
N GLN A 2 -9.13 5.41 -2.69
CA GLN A 2 -9.26 5.21 -4.14
C GLN A 2 -7.87 5.10 -4.79
N ILE A 3 -7.73 4.19 -5.76
CA ILE A 3 -6.52 4.00 -6.56
C ILE A 3 -6.85 4.42 -8.00
N ILE A 4 -6.12 5.40 -8.51
CA ILE A 4 -6.28 5.94 -9.86
C ILE A 4 -4.98 5.70 -10.63
N VAL A 5 -5.08 5.24 -11.85
CA VAL A 5 -3.94 5.10 -12.77
C VAL A 5 -4.12 6.10 -13.90
N GLU A 6 -3.20 7.04 -14.03
CA GLU A 6 -3.25 8.10 -15.03
C GLU A 6 -1.83 8.55 -15.38
N ASN A 7 -1.55 8.83 -16.65
CA ASN A 7 -0.29 9.48 -17.08
C ASN A 7 0.99 8.81 -16.52
N ASP A 8 1.09 7.48 -16.62
CA ASP A 8 2.21 6.69 -16.06
C ASP A 8 2.41 6.84 -14.53
N GLN A 9 1.36 7.24 -13.82
CA GLN A 9 1.32 7.39 -12.38
C GLN A 9 0.25 6.51 -11.75
N ILE A 10 0.61 5.90 -10.62
CA ILE A 10 -0.36 5.43 -9.64
C ILE A 10 -0.59 6.55 -8.63
N ILE A 11 -1.85 6.90 -8.47
CA ILE A 11 -2.31 7.94 -7.58
C ILE A 11 -3.21 7.29 -6.53
N ILE A 12 -2.80 7.36 -5.28
CA ILE A 12 -3.59 6.86 -4.16
C ILE A 12 -4.18 8.06 -3.45
N GLU A 13 -5.50 8.15 -3.46
CA GLU A 13 -6.25 9.18 -2.76
C GLU A 13 -6.94 8.58 -1.53
N LEU A 14 -6.66 9.16 -0.37
CA LEU A 14 -7.34 8.80 0.87
C LEU A 14 -8.59 9.67 1.02
N VAL A 15 -9.75 9.02 1.23
CA VAL A 15 -11.07 9.68 1.30
C VAL A 15 -11.62 9.60 2.73
N GLY A 16 -12.45 10.58 3.14
CA GLY A 16 -13.08 10.58 4.46
C GLY A 16 -12.13 10.81 5.65
N SER A 17 -12.42 10.15 6.78
CA SER A 17 -11.66 10.23 8.05
C SER A 17 -10.21 9.72 7.93
N GLU A 18 -9.92 8.96 6.89
CA GLU A 18 -8.60 8.43 6.51
C GLU A 18 -7.57 9.56 6.28
N LYS A 19 -8.05 10.74 5.87
CA LYS A 19 -7.24 11.96 5.64
C LYS A 19 -6.60 12.51 6.91
N ILE A 20 -7.26 12.33 8.05
CA ILE A 20 -6.84 12.90 9.33
C ILE A 20 -5.72 12.04 9.93
N CYS A 21 -5.78 10.72 9.72
CA CYS A 21 -4.84 9.78 10.33
C CYS A 21 -3.51 9.63 9.58
N SER A 22 -3.43 9.85 8.27
CA SER A 22 -2.21 9.54 7.50
C SER A 22 -1.25 10.73 7.28
N CYS A 23 -1.64 11.96 7.67
CA CYS A 23 -0.98 13.23 7.33
C CYS A 23 -0.76 13.50 5.82
N ARG A 24 -1.19 12.60 4.91
CA ARG A 24 -1.04 12.75 3.45
C ARG A 24 -2.36 12.46 2.75
N ARG A 25 -2.87 13.43 1.98
CA ARG A 25 -4.14 13.29 1.22
C ARG A 25 -3.99 12.50 -0.07
N ARG A 26 -2.82 12.59 -0.72
CA ARG A 26 -2.56 12.03 -2.03
C ARG A 26 -1.12 11.55 -2.12
N LEU A 27 -0.93 10.33 -2.62
CA LEU A 27 0.38 9.78 -2.97
C LEU A 27 0.44 9.60 -4.48
N LYS A 28 1.49 10.12 -5.11
CA LYS A 28 1.74 9.97 -6.54
C LYS A 28 3.04 9.19 -6.72
N ILE A 29 2.98 8.13 -7.51
CA ILE A 29 4.09 7.22 -7.74
C ILE A 29 4.21 6.97 -9.23
N GLN A 30 5.40 7.20 -9.78
CA GLN A 30 5.67 6.87 -11.17
C GLN A 30 5.70 5.35 -11.35
N ILE A 31 5.02 4.83 -12.36
CA ILE A 31 5.00 3.40 -12.68
C ILE A 31 6.42 2.86 -12.91
N LYS A 32 7.31 3.66 -13.52
CA LYS A 32 8.73 3.30 -13.70
C LYS A 32 9.49 2.98 -12.41
N HIS A 33 8.99 3.43 -11.25
CA HIS A 33 9.59 3.12 -9.97
C HIS A 33 9.06 1.82 -9.36
N ILE A 34 8.02 1.20 -9.93
CA ILE A 34 7.43 -0.03 -9.40
C ILE A 34 8.31 -1.22 -9.77
N ILE A 35 8.80 -1.92 -8.75
CA ILE A 35 9.55 -3.16 -8.91
C ILE A 35 8.58 -4.35 -8.95
N SER A 36 7.62 -4.36 -8.04
CA SER A 36 6.70 -5.49 -7.86
C SER A 36 5.41 -5.03 -7.22
N VAL A 37 4.32 -5.73 -7.57
CA VAL A 37 3.01 -5.59 -6.97
C VAL A 37 2.54 -6.97 -6.49
N LYS A 38 2.11 -7.06 -5.23
CA LYS A 38 1.63 -8.30 -4.62
C LYS A 38 0.31 -8.05 -3.90
N ILE A 39 -0.61 -9.00 -4.03
CA ILE A 39 -1.86 -9.03 -3.26
C ILE A 39 -1.74 -10.16 -2.24
N GLY A 40 -2.04 -9.87 -0.98
CA GLY A 40 -2.01 -10.87 0.09
C GLY A 40 -1.77 -10.24 1.46
N LEU A 41 -1.39 -11.05 2.44
CA LEU A 41 -1.00 -10.54 3.74
C LEU A 41 0.37 -9.85 3.65
N PRO A 42 0.54 -8.65 4.24
CA PRO A 42 1.81 -7.95 4.21
C PRO A 42 2.82 -8.66 5.13
N GLU A 43 4.07 -8.71 4.69
CA GLU A 43 5.16 -9.23 5.53
C GLU A 43 5.33 -8.36 6.78
N ALA A 44 5.34 -9.00 7.95
CA ALA A 44 5.67 -8.34 9.20
C ALA A 44 7.11 -7.80 9.15
N ARG A 45 7.30 -6.51 9.46
CA ARG A 45 8.62 -5.90 9.58
C ARG A 45 8.71 -5.08 10.85
N LEU A 46 9.91 -5.03 11.42
CA LEU A 46 10.24 -4.10 12.49
C LEU A 46 10.27 -2.68 11.92
N GLU A 47 9.43 -1.82 12.47
CA GLU A 47 9.17 -0.49 11.94
C GLU A 47 8.99 0.52 13.06
N MET A 48 9.45 1.74 12.81
CA MET A 48 9.30 2.87 13.73
C MET A 48 8.36 3.89 13.10
N PRO A 49 7.28 4.31 13.79
CA PRO A 49 6.38 5.34 13.27
C PRO A 49 7.15 6.67 13.16
N MET A 50 7.09 7.33 12.00
CA MET A 50 7.72 8.64 11.77
C MET A 50 6.67 9.74 11.68
N LEU A 51 5.69 9.56 10.79
CA LEU A 51 4.54 10.44 10.60
C LEU A 51 3.33 9.54 10.36
N ALA A 52 2.99 8.77 11.38
CA ALA A 52 1.97 7.74 11.29
C ALA A 52 1.05 7.75 12.50
N THR A 53 -0.21 7.42 12.23
CA THR A 53 -1.21 7.07 13.23
C THR A 53 -1.31 5.56 13.31
N SER A 54 -1.06 5.02 14.50
CA SER A 54 -1.26 3.61 14.80
C SER A 54 -2.21 3.49 15.99
N ILE A 55 -3.47 3.20 15.71
CA ILE A 55 -4.47 2.91 16.74
C ILE A 55 -4.71 1.41 16.72
N PRO A 56 -4.27 0.68 17.78
CA PRO A 56 -4.46 -0.76 17.87
C PRO A 56 -5.92 -1.15 17.66
N GLY A 57 -6.16 -2.14 16.80
CA GLY A 57 -7.52 -2.62 16.49
C GLY A 57 -8.37 -1.66 15.65
N VAL A 58 -7.83 -0.56 15.13
CA VAL A 58 -8.59 0.41 14.33
C VAL A 58 -7.90 0.73 13.01
N ILE A 59 -6.66 1.22 13.03
CA ILE A 59 -5.97 1.65 11.81
C ILE A 59 -4.46 1.78 12.01
N LYS A 60 -3.71 1.46 10.97
CA LYS A 60 -2.30 1.75 10.80
C LYS A 60 -2.12 2.58 9.53
N ALA A 61 -1.94 3.88 9.67
CA ALA A 61 -1.93 4.82 8.56
C ALA A 61 -0.79 5.84 8.68
N GLY A 62 0.07 5.92 7.65
CA GLY A 62 1.10 6.95 7.53
C GLY A 62 2.49 6.39 7.21
N THR A 63 3.51 7.20 7.49
CA THR A 63 4.89 6.88 7.13
C THR A 63 5.65 6.22 8.28
N TYR A 64 6.23 5.07 7.98
CA TYR A 64 7.07 4.28 8.89
C TYR A 64 8.49 4.19 8.35
N LEU A 65 9.46 4.21 9.25
CA LEU A 65 10.86 3.92 8.93
C LEU A 65 11.13 2.45 9.22
N THR A 66 11.66 1.76 8.22
CA THR A 66 12.16 0.40 8.36
C THR A 66 13.65 0.35 8.02
N ARG A 67 14.28 -0.81 8.24
CA ARG A 67 15.66 -1.05 7.80
C ARG A 67 15.85 -0.87 6.29
N ASN A 68 14.79 -1.05 5.51
CA ASN A 68 14.82 -0.97 4.06
C ASN A 68 14.51 0.44 3.53
N GLY A 69 14.13 1.37 4.42
CA GLY A 69 13.83 2.77 4.12
C GLY A 69 12.41 3.18 4.52
N LYS A 70 11.91 4.25 3.91
CA LYS A 70 10.58 4.81 4.21
C LYS A 70 9.51 3.94 3.58
N GLU A 71 8.55 3.50 4.39
CA GLU A 71 7.38 2.76 3.94
C GLU A 71 6.12 3.56 4.26
N PHE A 72 5.12 3.45 3.40
CA PHE A 72 3.79 4.01 3.67
C PHE A 72 2.81 2.88 3.92
N TRP A 73 2.10 2.95 5.03
CA TRP A 73 1.11 1.98 5.43
C TRP A 73 -0.26 2.63 5.47
N PHE A 74 -1.27 1.92 4.98
CA PHE A 74 -2.67 2.29 5.12
C PHE A 74 -3.49 1.00 5.28
N VAL A 75 -3.57 0.50 6.50
CA VAL A 75 -4.13 -0.81 6.85
C VAL A 75 -5.21 -0.64 7.90
N LYS A 76 -6.37 -1.24 7.66
CA LYS A 76 -7.47 -1.36 8.64
C LYS A 76 -7.70 -2.85 8.95
N PRO A 77 -8.09 -3.21 10.18
CA PRO A 77 -8.24 -4.60 10.60
C PRO A 77 -9.41 -5.33 9.92
N ASP A 78 -10.37 -4.60 9.33
CA ASP A 78 -11.49 -5.20 8.59
C ASP A 78 -11.10 -5.73 7.20
N LYS A 79 -9.87 -5.43 6.74
CA LYS A 79 -9.42 -5.78 5.38
C LYS A 79 -8.89 -7.21 5.33
N LYS A 80 -9.39 -7.97 4.35
CA LYS A 80 -9.00 -9.37 4.09
C LYS A 80 -7.77 -9.48 3.20
N GLN A 81 -7.54 -8.49 2.33
CA GLN A 81 -6.41 -8.47 1.40
C GLN A 81 -5.69 -7.13 1.45
N TYR A 82 -4.39 -7.18 1.16
CA TYR A 82 -3.55 -6.00 1.11
C TYR A 82 -2.76 -5.96 -0.19
N LEU A 83 -2.66 -4.78 -0.76
CA LEU A 83 -1.77 -4.47 -1.86
C LEU A 83 -0.44 -4.02 -1.32
N THR A 84 0.62 -4.76 -1.67
CA THR A 84 2.00 -4.36 -1.41
C THR A 84 2.66 -3.94 -2.72
N ILE A 85 3.13 -2.71 -2.78
CA ILE A 85 3.87 -2.16 -3.92
C ILE A 85 5.31 -1.89 -3.48
N GLU A 86 6.26 -2.63 -4.05
CA GLU A 86 7.70 -2.43 -3.84
C GLU A 86 8.22 -1.44 -4.88
N LEU A 87 9.01 -0.47 -4.44
CA LEU A 87 9.49 0.63 -5.25
C LEU A 87 11.01 0.70 -5.30
N HIS A 88 11.53 1.21 -6.41
CA HIS A 88 12.95 1.50 -6.61
C HIS A 88 13.46 2.51 -5.59
N GLN A 89 14.77 2.45 -5.32
CA GLN A 89 15.42 3.28 -4.31
C GLN A 89 15.35 4.79 -4.58
N GLU A 90 15.14 5.18 -5.83
CA GLU A 90 14.97 6.57 -6.25
C GLU A 90 13.57 7.12 -5.92
N ALA A 91 12.63 6.25 -5.54
CA ALA A 91 11.30 6.66 -5.13
C ALA A 91 11.29 7.21 -3.69
N PRO A 92 10.33 8.09 -3.35
CA PRO A 92 10.23 8.68 -2.00
C PRO A 92 9.87 7.64 -0.91
N PHE A 93 9.29 6.52 -1.32
CA PHE A 93 9.01 5.37 -0.48
C PHE A 93 9.63 4.14 -1.13
N ARG A 94 10.04 3.19 -0.30
CA ARG A 94 10.54 1.88 -0.71
C ARG A 94 9.42 0.87 -0.85
N ARG A 95 8.35 1.05 -0.06
CA ARG A 95 7.19 0.18 -0.05
C ARG A 95 5.92 0.92 0.29
N LEU A 96 4.83 0.54 -0.35
CA LEU A 96 3.48 0.86 0.09
C LEU A 96 2.75 -0.40 0.50
N VAL A 97 1.98 -0.34 1.58
CA VAL A 97 1.07 -1.40 2.01
C VAL A 97 -0.32 -0.79 2.20
N LEU A 98 -1.28 -1.21 1.39
CA LEU A 98 -2.64 -0.66 1.36
C LEU A 98 -3.65 -1.78 1.58
N GLY A 99 -4.60 -1.60 2.50
CA GLY A 99 -5.74 -2.50 2.64
C GLY A 99 -6.73 -2.30 1.49
N LEU A 100 -7.12 -3.39 0.85
CA LEU A 100 -8.06 -3.39 -0.28
C LEU A 100 -9.49 -3.64 0.21
N ASP A 101 -10.42 -2.84 -0.31
CA ASP A 101 -11.85 -3.10 -0.26
C ASP A 101 -12.23 -4.25 -1.21
N GLU A 102 -13.38 -4.88 -0.96
CA GLU A 102 -13.87 -6.00 -1.77
C GLU A 102 -14.05 -5.58 -3.25
N GLY A 103 -13.43 -6.32 -4.17
CA GLY A 103 -13.49 -6.05 -5.61
C GLY A 103 -12.39 -5.13 -6.15
N GLU A 104 -11.60 -4.48 -5.30
CA GLU A 104 -10.43 -3.70 -5.75
C GLU A 104 -9.30 -4.61 -6.28
N ASP A 105 -9.23 -5.86 -5.81
CA ASP A 105 -8.27 -6.87 -6.26
C ASP A 105 -8.47 -7.24 -7.74
N ALA A 106 -9.72 -7.36 -8.18
CA ALA A 106 -10.08 -7.66 -9.57
C ALA A 106 -9.70 -6.53 -10.54
N PHE A 107 -9.85 -5.27 -10.11
CA PHE A 107 -9.47 -4.10 -10.90
C PHE A 107 -7.96 -4.02 -11.12
N LEU A 108 -7.17 -4.35 -10.09
CA LEU A 108 -5.71 -4.36 -10.20
C LEU A 108 -5.22 -5.47 -11.14
N GLN A 109 -5.88 -6.63 -11.18
CA GLN A 109 -5.59 -7.70 -12.14
C GLN A 109 -5.83 -7.31 -13.60
N GLN A 110 -6.81 -6.45 -13.87
CA GLN A 110 -7.05 -5.94 -15.22
C GLN A 110 -6.00 -4.92 -15.71
N LEU A 111 -5.29 -4.25 -14.80
CA LEU A 111 -4.29 -3.22 -15.15
C LEU A 111 -2.98 -3.78 -15.72
N GLY A 112 -2.87 -5.08 -15.97
CA GLY A 112 -1.75 -5.68 -16.70
C GLY A 112 -0.41 -5.68 -15.96
N PHE A 113 -0.37 -5.25 -14.70
CA PHE A 113 0.76 -5.54 -13.83
C PHE A 113 0.85 -7.05 -13.65
N LYS A 114 2.04 -7.64 -13.80
CA LYS A 114 2.30 -9.03 -13.41
C LYS A 114 2.11 -9.13 -11.89
N ILE A 115 0.87 -9.34 -11.45
CA ILE A 115 0.53 -9.55 -10.06
C ILE A 115 0.94 -10.97 -9.73
N SER A 116 2.02 -11.08 -8.96
CA SER A 116 2.38 -12.34 -8.33
C SER A 116 1.45 -12.52 -7.14
N VAL A 117 0.30 -13.15 -7.37
CA VAL A 117 -0.50 -13.70 -6.28
C VAL A 117 0.34 -14.82 -5.66
N PRO A 118 0.66 -14.80 -4.35
CA PRO A 118 1.16 -16.00 -3.72
C PRO A 118 0.05 -17.03 -3.82
N VAL A 119 0.23 -18.00 -4.71
CA VAL A 119 -0.63 -19.18 -4.78
C VAL A 119 -0.54 -19.84 -3.42
N GLU A 120 -1.64 -19.79 -2.67
CA GLU A 120 -1.83 -20.61 -1.48
C GLU A 120 -1.69 -22.07 -1.94
N VAL A 121 -0.59 -22.72 -1.57
CA VAL A 121 -0.42 -24.15 -1.79
C VAL A 121 -1.28 -24.83 -0.74
N ASP A 122 -2.49 -25.20 -1.16
CA ASP A 122 -3.41 -26.07 -0.45
C ASP A 122 -2.67 -27.36 -0.03
N LYS A 123 -2.69 -27.66 1.27
CA LYS A 123 -2.34 -28.96 1.85
C LYS A 123 -3.23 -29.25 3.04
#